data_AF-A0A9C8ZNX7-F1
#
_entry.id   AF-A0A9C8ZNX7-F1
#
_cell.length_a   1.000
_cell.length_b   1.000
_cell.length_c   1.000
_cell.angle_alpha   90.00
_cell.angle_beta   90.00
_cell.angle_gamma   90.00
#
_symmetry.space_group_name_H-M   'P 1'
#
loop_
_entity.id
_entity.type
_entity.pdbx_description
1 polymer ?
#
loop_
_entity_poly.entity_id
_entity_poly.type
_entity_poly.pdbx_seq_one_letter_code
_entity_poly.pdbx_strand_id
1 'polypeptide(L)' 'MTLDRAIVLSEGATLRVQVGTDHQAILTVDGQFEFELQDGDHVDVQASEHVSYFIRLGKRTYFYHTLLARLEPKQVDNEE' A
#
# COMPACT_ATOMS: atom_id res chain seq x y z
N MET A 1 -19.02 12.84 2.97
CA MET A 1 -17.60 12.91 2.55
C MET A 1 -17.23 11.57 1.96
N THR A 2 -16.57 11.54 0.80
CA THR A 2 -16.27 10.35 -0.02
C THR A 2 -14.98 9.61 0.38
N LEU A 3 -14.39 9.92 1.54
CA LEU A 3 -13.09 9.40 1.98
C LEU A 3 -13.12 7.94 2.47
N ASP A 4 -14.30 7.33 2.63
CA ASP A 4 -14.42 5.90 2.98
C ASP A 4 -14.25 4.98 1.76
N ARG A 5 -13.82 5.51 0.61
CA ARG A 5 -13.64 4.76 -0.63
C ARG A 5 -12.22 4.90 -1.14
N ALA A 6 -11.68 3.79 -1.66
CA ALA A 6 -10.41 3.79 -2.35
C ALA A 6 -10.45 4.71 -3.58
N ILE A 7 -9.39 5.48 -3.77
CA ILE A 7 -9.17 6.35 -4.94
C ILE A 7 -7.99 5.77 -5.72
N VAL A 8 -8.16 5.61 -7.03
CA VAL A 8 -7.10 5.17 -7.94
C VAL A 8 -6.63 6.38 -8.74
N LEU A 9 -5.33 6.68 -8.65
CA LEU A 9 -4.69 7.80 -9.36
C LEU A 9 -3.89 7.28 -10.56
N SER A 10 -3.64 8.15 -11.53
CA SER A 10 -2.72 7.86 -12.64
C SER A 10 -1.28 7.74 -12.14
N GLU A 11 -0.46 6.92 -12.80
CA GLU A 11 0.96 6.67 -12.44
C GLU A 11 1.78 7.96 -12.22
N GLY A 12 1.63 8.97 -13.09
CA GLY A 12 2.36 10.23 -13.01
C GLY A 12 1.78 11.26 -12.03
N ALA A 13 0.79 10.89 -11.21
CA ALA A 13 0.23 11.81 -10.23
C ALA A 13 1.19 12.01 -9.05
N THR A 14 1.28 13.24 -8.57
CA THR A 14 1.89 13.58 -7.29
C THR A 14 0.79 13.92 -6.29
N LEU A 15 0.88 13.35 -5.09
CA LEU A 15 -0.04 13.59 -4.00
C LEU A 15 0.71 14.22 -2.83
N ARG A 16 0.09 15.19 -2.17
CA ARG A 16 0.51 15.69 -0.86
C ARG A 16 -0.53 15.34 0.19
N VAL A 17 -0.08 14.72 1.27
CA VAL A 17 -0.90 14.49 2.48
C VAL A 17 -0.40 15.44 3.56
N GLN A 18 -1.31 16.26 4.09
CA GLN A 18 -1.02 17.09 5.25
C GLN A 18 -1.41 16.32 6.52
N VAL A 19 -0.47 16.21 7.44
CA VAL A 19 -0.69 15.55 8.73
C VAL A 19 -1.42 16.54 9.64
N GLY A 20 -2.63 16.15 10.03
CA GLY A 20 -3.39 16.83 11.08
C GLY A 20 -3.58 15.86 12.23
N THR A 21 -2.86 16.05 13.33
CA THR A 21 -2.88 15.14 14.47
C THR A 21 -2.64 15.86 15.79
N ASP A 22 -3.29 15.40 16.85
CA ASP A 22 -3.01 15.79 18.23
C ASP A 22 -2.20 14.73 19.00
N HIS A 23 -1.82 13.65 18.30
CA HIS A 23 -1.06 12.51 18.83
C HIS A 23 0.03 12.06 17.86
N GLN A 24 0.85 11.09 18.26
CA GLN A 24 1.94 10.56 17.44
C GLN A 24 1.39 9.89 16.17
N ALA A 25 1.81 10.40 15.01
CA ALA A 25 1.56 9.77 13.71
C ALA A 25 2.84 9.08 13.22
N ILE A 26 2.67 7.95 12.52
CA ILE A 26 3.79 7.16 11.99
C ILE A 26 3.56 6.91 10.51
N LEU A 27 4.57 7.20 9.69
CA LEU A 27 4.65 6.75 8.30
C LEU A 27 5.48 5.48 8.25
N THR A 28 4.93 4.43 7.64
CA THR A 28 5.68 3.20 7.37
C THR A 28 5.91 3.01 5.88
N VAL A 29 7.15 2.68 5.50
CA VAL A 29 7.52 2.36 4.11
C VAL A 29 7.71 0.86 4.00
N ASP A 30 6.90 0.22 3.14
CA ASP A 30 6.84 -1.24 2.93
C ASP A 30 6.70 -2.08 4.21
N GLY A 31 6.25 -1.48 5.31
CA GLY A 31 6.16 -2.10 6.63
C GLY A 31 7.52 -2.37 7.30
N GLN A 32 8.61 -1.76 6.84
CA GLN A 32 9.97 -1.99 7.37
C GLN A 32 10.60 -0.75 8.01
N PHE A 33 10.36 0.44 7.45
CA PHE A 33 10.92 1.69 7.98
C PHE A 33 9.80 2.51 8.61
N GLU A 34 10.03 2.99 9.84
CA GLU A 34 9.09 3.81 10.57
C GLU A 34 9.65 5.22 10.72
N PHE A 35 8.83 6.22 10.37
CA PHE A 35 9.14 7.63 10.53
C PHE A 35 8.07 8.28 11.39
N GLU A 36 8.48 8.93 12.48
CA GLU A 36 7.57 9.76 13.28
C GLU A 36 7.21 11.02 12.50
N LEU A 37 5.92 11.35 12.46
CA LEU A 37 5.37 12.54 11.84
C LEU A 37 4.81 13.47 12.91
N GLN A 38 5.05 14.76 12.73
CA GLN A 38 4.52 15.82 13.59
C GLN A 38 3.28 16.45 12.95
N ASP A 39 2.47 17.12 13.78
CA ASP A 39 1.36 17.93 13.28
C ASP A 39 1.86 19.01 12.32
N GLY A 40 1.16 19.16 11.20
CA GLY A 40 1.53 20.11 10.14
C GLY A 40 2.59 19.60 9.15
N ASP A 41 3.17 18.40 9.35
CA ASP A 41 4.07 17.80 8.36
C ASP A 41 3.35 17.51 7.03
N HIS A 42 4.14 17.46 5.95
CA HIS A 42 3.66 17.08 4.63
C HIS A 42 4.37 15.82 4.15
N VAL A 43 3.57 14.87 3.65
CA VAL A 43 4.06 13.67 2.96
C VAL A 43 3.77 13.81 1.48
N ASP A 44 4.81 13.98 0.69
CA ASP A 44 4.74 14.02 -0.78
C ASP A 44 5.00 12.63 -1.36
N VAL A 45 4.07 12.14 -2.18
CA VAL A 45 4.11 10.80 -2.78
C VAL A 45 4.04 10.93 -4.30
N GLN A 46 4.97 10.28 -4.99
CA GLN A 46 5.03 10.20 -6.45
C GLN A 46 5.63 8.86 -6.88
N ALA A 47 5.45 8.50 -8.16
CA ALA A 47 6.20 7.41 -8.75
C ALA A 47 7.71 7.69 -8.68
N SER A 48 8.49 6.70 -8.23
CA SER A 48 9.95 6.80 -8.20
C SER A 48 10.52 6.73 -9.62
N GLU A 49 11.58 7.49 -9.88
CA GLU A 49 12.37 7.36 -11.11
C GLU A 49 13.11 6.01 -11.18
N HIS A 50 13.31 5.36 -10.03
CA HIS A 50 13.99 4.08 -9.93
C HIS A 50 12.97 2.94 -9.93
N VAL A 51 12.83 2.29 -11.08
CA VAL A 51 11.91 1.16 -11.27
C VAL A 51 12.56 -0.14 -10.79
N SER A 52 11.82 -0.91 -10.00
CA SER A 52 12.23 -2.27 -9.62
C SER A 52 11.99 -3.26 -10.75
N TYR A 53 13.04 -4.00 -11.13
CA TYR A 53 12.96 -5.03 -12.17
C TYR A 53 12.80 -6.41 -11.53
N PHE A 54 11.67 -7.06 -11.81
CA PHE A 54 11.38 -8.42 -11.32
C PHE A 54 11.43 -9.44 -12.45
N ILE A 55 12.12 -10.55 -12.23
CA ILE A 55 12.14 -11.68 -13.17
C ILE A 55 10.83 -12.47 -13.05
N ARG A 56 10.19 -12.75 -14.19
CA ARG A 56 9.03 -13.64 -14.28
C ARG A 56 9.46 -15.02 -14.76
N LEU A 57 9.36 -16.02 -13.89
CA LEU A 57 9.74 -17.41 -14.20
C LEU A 57 8.60 -18.25 -14.82
N GLY A 58 7.36 -17.76 -14.78
CA GLY A 58 6.17 -18.47 -15.25
C GLY A 58 5.44 -17.80 -16.40
N LYS A 59 4.35 -18.45 -16.86
CA LYS A 59 3.45 -17.87 -17.87
C LYS A 59 2.84 -16.55 -17.39
N ARG A 60 2.47 -15.66 -18.33
CA ARG A 60 1.87 -14.35 -18.03
C ARG A 60 0.62 -14.45 -17.13
N THR A 61 -0.12 -15.54 -17.25
CA THR A 61 -1.34 -15.84 -16.47
C THR A 61 -1.09 -16.23 -15.02
N TYR A 62 0.16 -16.55 -14.62
CA TYR A 62 0.48 -17.02 -13.27
C TYR A 62 0.12 -16.02 -12.16
N PHE A 63 0.09 -14.72 -12.47
CA PHE A 63 -0.31 -13.68 -11.51
C PHE A 63 -1.72 -13.95 -10.95
N TYR A 64 -2.70 -14.23 -11.81
CA TYR A 64 -4.08 -14.46 -11.40
C TYR A 64 -4.23 -15.74 -10.59
N HIS A 65 -3.53 -16.81 -10.97
CA HIS A 65 -3.51 -18.05 -10.18
C HIS A 65 -2.97 -17.82 -8.76
N THR A 66 -1.86 -17.07 -8.66
CA THR A 66 -1.26 -16.72 -7.37
C THR A 66 -2.19 -15.84 -6.53
N LEU A 67 -2.86 -14.87 -7.17
CA LEU A 67 -3.79 -13.97 -6.50
C LEU A 67 -4.98 -14.73 -5.92
N LEU A 68 -5.63 -15.59 -6.71
CA LEU A 68 -6.78 -16.38 -6.27
C LEU A 68 -6.39 -17.31 -5.12
N ALA A 69 -5.28 -18.05 -5.25
CA ALA A 69 -4.83 -18.97 -4.20
C ALA A 69 -4.52 -18.28 -2.86
N ARG A 70 -4.15 -16.99 -2.87
CA ARG A 70 -3.89 -16.21 -1.64
C ARG A 70 -5.14 -15.57 -1.05
N LEU A 71 -6.14 -15.30 -1.88
CA LEU A 71 -7.42 -14.71 -1.46
C LEU A 71 -8.47 -15.77 -1.13
N GLU A 72 -8.18 -17.05 -1.36
CA GLU A 72 -9.02 -18.15 -0.91
C GLU A 72 -9.27 -18.04 0.61
N PRO A 73 -10.53 -17.95 1.05
CA PRO A 73 -10.86 -17.86 2.46
C PRO A 73 -10.33 -19.11 3.17
N LYS A 74 -9.45 -18.93 4.14
CA LYS A 74 -9.13 -20.02 5.05
C LYS A 74 -10.38 -20.35 5.84
N GLN A 75 -10.86 -21.59 5.74
CA GLN A 75 -11.82 -22.09 6.71
C GLN A 75 -11.12 -22.05 8.07
N VAL A 76 -11.64 -21.24 8.98
CA VAL A 76 -11.27 -21.30 10.38
C VAL A 76 -11.95 -22.54 10.91
N ASP A 77 -11.19 -23.62 11.08
CA ASP A 77 -11.68 -24.79 11.79
C ASP A 77 -11.95 -24.35 13.22
N ASN A 78 -13.23 -24.28 13.59
CA ASN A 78 -13.63 -24.16 14.97
C ASN A 78 -13.32 -25.51 15.64
N GLU A 79 -12.13 -25.62 16.23
CA GLU A 79 -11.85 -26.65 17.22
C GLU A 79 -12.72 -26.35 18.45
N GLU A 80 -13.75 -27.19 18.66
CA GLU A 80 -14.57 -27.25 19.88
C GLU A 80 -13.75 -27.70 21.10
#